data_AF-A0A449IEY6-F1
#
_entry.id   AF-A0A449IEY6-F1
#
_cell.length_a   1.000
_cell.length_b   1.000
_cell.length_c   1.000
_cell.angle_alpha   90.00
_cell.angle_beta   90.00
_cell.angle_gamma   90.00
#
_symmetry.space_group_name_H-M   'P 1'
#
loop_
_entity.id
_entity.type
_entity.pdbx_description
1 polymer ?
#
loop_
_entity_poly.entity_id
_entity_poly.type
_entity_poly.pdbx_seq_one_letter_code
_entity_poly.pdbx_strand_id
1 'polypeptide(L)'
;MPVVTGTGAASASINLMNEMTSIWDGLNPHLVAKFYEVDHLGRMVDDIVVKAALTDEADIQMSFNWQSPFEGSGPESRAPALMGMLQSGALKPLIESIGNAAGRAVGSDIGDKIKSAGANIDEARGRTGMTKLNSTQIFSGSAPHKISVTLLFRAWRDPTAEVERPMEQFMNWAHPQKLAPEGTMLTGALSFLSGEKGLLDAMLPSFSPCMIAMVYKGRRYAPLVIESVGMPLSAPIDALGRFVQMSLQVTMSTHQSWDKNDWQATRRI
;
A
#
# COMPACT_ATOMS: atom_id res chain seq x y z
N MET A 1 25.06 21.37 64.99
CA MET A 1 25.39 22.38 63.96
C MET A 1 26.66 21.93 63.26
N PRO A 2 26.79 21.96 61.92
CA PRO A 2 25.79 21.69 60.86
C PRO A 2 26.35 20.66 59.79
N VAL A 3 25.48 19.86 59.12
CA VAL A 3 25.13 19.87 57.66
C VAL A 3 26.21 19.21 56.77
N VAL A 4 25.95 18.23 55.88
CA VAL A 4 25.18 18.32 54.62
C VAL A 4 24.58 16.95 54.22
N THR A 5 23.37 17.07 53.68
CA THR A 5 22.45 16.15 53.01
C THR A 5 22.99 15.35 51.82
N GLY A 6 22.38 14.18 51.58
CA GLY A 6 22.49 13.44 50.33
C GLY A 6 21.39 12.39 50.21
N THR A 7 20.13 12.83 50.16
CA THR A 7 19.00 12.04 49.65
C THR A 7 19.31 11.62 48.21
N GLY A 8 19.73 10.35 48.04
CA GLY A 8 19.85 9.72 46.73
C GLY A 8 18.47 9.53 46.13
N ALA A 9 18.07 10.51 45.33
CA ALA A 9 16.90 10.45 44.48
C ALA A 9 16.95 9.21 43.58
N ALA A 10 15.78 8.63 43.37
CA ALA A 10 15.49 7.52 42.49
C ALA A 10 16.29 7.60 41.18
N SER A 11 17.20 6.66 40.98
CA SER A 11 17.62 6.27 39.64
C SER A 11 16.44 5.53 39.04
N ALA A 12 15.59 6.24 38.31
CA ALA A 12 14.62 5.62 37.42
C ALA A 12 15.39 4.58 36.59
N SER A 13 14.98 3.32 36.73
CA SER A 13 15.47 2.22 35.92
C SER A 13 15.33 2.63 34.46
N ILE A 14 16.46 2.93 33.83
CA ILE A 14 16.57 3.07 32.39
C ILE A 14 16.12 1.70 31.86
N ASN A 15 14.96 1.62 31.21
CA ASN A 15 14.57 0.41 30.50
C ASN A 15 15.72 0.11 29.53
N LEU A 16 16.49 -0.94 29.83
CA LEU A 16 17.52 -1.46 28.96
C LEU A 16 16.79 -2.02 27.74
N MET A 17 16.60 -1.18 26.72
CA MET A 17 16.08 -1.60 25.43
C MET A 17 16.91 -2.80 24.97
N ASN A 18 16.24 -3.91 24.63
CA ASN A 18 16.91 -5.10 24.14
C ASN A 18 17.26 -4.87 22.66
N GLU A 19 18.34 -4.14 22.43
CA GLU A 19 18.77 -3.74 21.10
C GLU A 19 19.55 -4.89 20.44
N MET A 20 19.03 -5.39 19.32
CA MET A 20 19.66 -6.41 18.49
C MET A 20 20.30 -5.73 17.28
N THR A 21 21.63 -5.68 17.22
CA THR A 21 22.34 -4.96 16.16
C THR A 21 23.68 -5.61 15.86
N SER A 22 24.12 -5.49 14.61
CA SER A 22 25.51 -5.72 14.23
C SER A 22 26.40 -4.54 14.65
N ILE A 23 27.70 -4.75 14.78
CA ILE A 23 28.64 -3.67 15.10
C ILE A 23 28.85 -2.79 13.85
N TRP A 24 28.31 -1.57 13.86
CA TRP A 24 28.40 -0.60 12.74
C TRP A 24 29.36 0.57 13.01
N ASP A 25 30.43 0.34 13.79
CA ASP A 25 31.32 1.42 14.24
C ASP A 25 31.80 2.32 13.08
N GLY A 26 31.72 3.64 13.27
CA GLY A 26 32.00 4.65 12.25
C GLY A 26 30.86 4.98 11.26
N LEU A 27 29.77 4.20 11.21
CA LEU A 27 28.61 4.52 10.38
C LEU A 27 27.73 5.58 11.05
N ASN A 28 27.22 6.54 10.27
CA ASN A 28 26.28 7.53 10.80
C ASN A 28 25.02 6.83 11.33
N PRO A 29 24.58 7.08 12.58
CA PRO A 29 23.39 6.47 13.16
C PRO A 29 22.11 6.63 12.32
N HIS A 30 22.02 7.66 11.48
CA HIS A 30 20.89 7.87 10.58
C HIS A 30 20.84 6.92 9.37
N LEU A 31 21.95 6.22 9.09
CA LEU A 31 22.03 5.18 8.05
C LEU A 31 21.68 3.78 8.59
N VAL A 32 21.51 3.65 9.90
CA VAL A 32 21.03 2.43 10.55
C VAL A 32 19.52 2.57 10.75
N ALA A 33 18.76 1.71 10.09
CA ALA A 33 17.32 1.64 10.29
C ALA A 33 17.03 0.93 11.61
N LYS A 34 16.03 1.42 12.35
CA LYS A 34 15.53 0.79 13.58
C LYS A 34 14.13 0.24 13.33
N PHE A 35 13.91 -1.01 13.73
CA PHE A 35 12.64 -1.71 13.63
C PHE A 35 12.19 -2.16 15.01
N TYR A 36 10.89 -2.01 15.29
CA TYR A 36 10.27 -2.45 16.54
C TYR A 36 8.78 -2.73 16.33
N GLU A 37 8.21 -3.55 17.19
CA GLU A 37 6.79 -3.91 17.15
C GLU A 37 5.90 -2.76 17.61
N VAL A 38 4.79 -2.55 16.89
CA VAL A 38 3.80 -1.54 17.20
C VAL A 38 2.37 -2.06 17.11
N ASP A 39 1.48 -1.41 17.83
CA ASP A 39 0.03 -1.61 17.73
C ASP A 39 -0.54 -0.92 16.48
N HIS A 40 -1.83 -1.11 16.18
CA HIS A 40 -2.56 -0.48 15.07
C HIS A 40 -2.49 1.06 15.10
N LEU A 41 -2.26 1.67 16.26
CA LEU A 41 -2.07 3.12 16.41
C LEU A 41 -0.60 3.56 16.24
N GLY A 42 0.27 2.64 15.86
CA GLY A 42 1.71 2.86 15.71
C GLY A 42 2.47 3.02 17.03
N ARG A 43 1.87 2.75 18.20
CA ARG A 43 2.54 2.83 19.51
C ARG A 43 3.37 1.57 19.75
N MET A 44 4.55 1.72 20.35
CA MET A 44 5.44 0.59 20.65
C MET A 44 4.77 -0.38 21.64
N VAL A 45 4.82 -1.67 21.33
CA VAL A 45 4.23 -2.75 22.15
C VAL A 45 5.30 -3.48 22.94
N ASP A 46 6.45 -3.73 22.32
CA ASP A 46 7.57 -4.48 22.90
C ASP A 46 8.86 -3.65 22.92
N ASP A 47 9.77 -3.99 23.82
CA ASP A 47 11.05 -3.29 24.05
C ASP A 47 12.19 -3.82 23.15
N ILE A 48 11.89 -4.77 22.26
CA ILE A 48 12.85 -5.33 21.30
C ILE A 48 13.01 -4.39 20.11
N VAL A 49 14.25 -3.96 19.87
CA VAL A 49 14.61 -3.10 18.73
C VAL A 49 15.65 -3.78 17.87
N VAL A 50 15.31 -4.07 16.62
CA VAL A 50 16.23 -4.60 15.61
C VAL A 50 16.83 -3.44 14.82
N LYS A 51 18.16 -3.41 14.70
CA LYS A 51 18.89 -2.37 13.97
C LYS A 51 19.70 -2.98 12.84
N ALA A 52 19.43 -2.53 11.62
CA ALA A 52 20.09 -3.00 10.41
C ALA A 52 20.54 -1.84 9.54
N ALA A 53 21.68 -1.98 8.87
CA ALA A 53 22.08 -1.04 7.82
C ALA A 53 21.22 -1.30 6.57
N LEU A 54 20.74 -0.24 5.92
CA LEU A 54 20.10 -0.36 4.62
C LEU A 54 21.16 -0.28 3.52
N THR A 55 21.15 -1.22 2.58
CA THR A 55 21.98 -1.13 1.36
C THR A 55 21.28 -0.26 0.30
N ASP A 56 21.99 0.05 -0.79
CA ASP A 56 21.69 1.15 -1.75
C ASP A 56 20.29 1.19 -2.41
N GLU A 57 19.41 0.23 -2.15
CA GLU A 57 18.10 0.07 -2.80
C GLU A 57 16.95 0.16 -1.77
N ALA A 58 16.78 1.32 -1.14
CA ALA A 58 15.63 1.63 -0.30
C ALA A 58 14.67 2.58 -1.02
N ASP A 59 13.46 2.11 -1.33
CA ASP A 59 12.45 2.82 -2.11
C ASP A 59 11.10 2.85 -1.39
N ILE A 60 10.36 3.95 -1.56
CA ILE A 60 8.96 4.08 -1.09
C ILE A 60 8.10 4.36 -2.32
N GLN A 61 7.31 3.37 -2.71
CA GLN A 61 6.40 3.44 -3.83
C GLN A 61 5.06 3.99 -3.37
N MET A 62 4.72 5.16 -3.92
CA MET A 62 3.45 5.84 -3.67
C MET A 62 2.67 5.95 -4.96
N SER A 63 1.53 5.26 -5.02
CA SER A 63 0.63 5.28 -6.17
C SER A 63 -0.66 6.04 -5.84
N PHE A 64 -0.95 7.06 -6.64
CA PHE A 64 -2.12 7.91 -6.52
C PHE A 64 -3.01 7.69 -7.74
N ASN A 65 -4.21 7.17 -7.54
CA ASN A 65 -5.12 6.84 -8.63
C ASN A 65 -5.91 8.09 -9.05
N TRP A 66 -5.45 8.74 -10.12
CA TRP A 66 -6.15 9.81 -10.80
C TRP A 66 -6.74 9.27 -12.09
N GLN A 67 -8.06 9.26 -12.19
CA GLN A 67 -8.74 8.84 -13.41
C GLN A 67 -9.35 10.05 -14.09
N SER A 68 -9.14 10.13 -15.41
CA SER A 68 -9.92 11.01 -16.25
C SER A 68 -11.10 10.23 -16.81
N PRO A 69 -12.34 10.76 -16.79
CA PRO A 69 -13.48 10.11 -17.46
C PRO A 69 -13.27 9.94 -18.97
N PHE A 70 -12.20 10.51 -19.56
CA PHE A 70 -11.80 10.34 -20.95
C PHE A 70 -10.89 9.15 -21.26
N GLU A 71 -10.27 8.48 -20.28
CA GLU A 71 -9.54 7.21 -20.53
C GLU A 71 -10.48 6.10 -21.04
N GLY A 72 -11.78 6.24 -20.78
CA GLY A 72 -12.84 5.43 -21.35
C GLY A 72 -13.76 6.17 -22.32
N SER A 73 -13.57 7.46 -22.67
CA SER A 73 -14.53 8.23 -23.49
C SER A 73 -14.07 8.55 -24.91
N GLY A 74 -13.47 7.57 -25.57
CA GLY A 74 -13.47 7.53 -27.03
C GLY A 74 -14.90 7.49 -27.58
N PRO A 75 -15.12 7.85 -28.86
CA PRO A 75 -16.44 7.78 -29.53
C PRO A 75 -17.14 6.41 -29.41
N GLU A 76 -16.38 5.38 -29.04
CA GLU A 76 -16.81 4.00 -28.85
C GLU A 76 -17.62 3.78 -27.56
N SER A 77 -17.41 4.55 -26.49
CA SER A 77 -18.12 4.29 -25.21
C SER A 77 -19.38 5.11 -24.99
N ARG A 78 -19.50 6.28 -25.63
CA ARG A 78 -20.69 7.13 -25.43
C ARG A 78 -21.90 6.68 -26.23
N ALA A 79 -21.72 5.92 -27.31
CA ALA A 79 -22.81 5.21 -27.98
C ALA A 79 -22.30 4.20 -29.01
N PRO A 80 -21.94 2.97 -28.60
CA PRO A 80 -21.71 1.87 -29.54
C PRO A 80 -22.90 1.68 -30.50
N ALA A 81 -24.12 1.92 -30.00
CA ALA A 81 -25.37 1.80 -30.74
C ALA A 81 -25.53 2.85 -31.86
N LEU A 82 -25.02 4.08 -31.69
CA LEU A 82 -25.20 5.15 -32.69
C LEU A 82 -24.21 5.03 -33.86
N MET A 83 -22.97 4.59 -33.61
CA MET A 83 -22.02 4.25 -34.68
C MET A 83 -22.46 2.99 -35.45
N GLY A 84 -23.00 1.99 -34.75
CA GLY A 84 -23.60 0.81 -35.39
C GLY A 84 -24.82 1.14 -36.26
N MET A 85 -25.65 2.12 -35.88
CA MET A 85 -26.75 2.61 -36.71
C MET A 85 -26.30 3.44 -37.92
N LEU A 86 -25.17 4.15 -37.82
CA LEU A 86 -24.60 4.92 -38.93
C LEU A 86 -23.93 4.02 -39.98
N GLN A 87 -23.19 2.99 -39.55
CA GLN A 87 -22.50 2.05 -40.44
C GLN A 87 -23.45 1.03 -41.09
N SER A 88 -24.54 0.63 -40.42
CA SER A 88 -25.47 -0.39 -40.94
C SER A 88 -26.41 0.12 -42.05
N GLY A 89 -26.34 1.40 -42.43
CA GLY A 89 -27.24 1.97 -43.43
C GLY A 89 -28.71 2.04 -43.00
N ALA A 90 -29.00 1.78 -41.72
CA ALA A 90 -30.35 1.77 -41.14
C ALA A 90 -31.01 3.15 -41.03
N LEU A 91 -30.31 4.22 -41.43
CA LEU A 91 -30.88 5.56 -41.61
C LEU A 91 -31.61 5.72 -42.94
N LYS A 92 -31.37 4.89 -43.95
CA LYS A 92 -32.06 4.99 -45.26
C LYS A 92 -33.59 4.84 -45.15
N PRO A 93 -34.14 3.86 -44.41
CA PRO A 93 -35.58 3.72 -44.26
C PRO A 93 -36.22 4.84 -43.44
N LEU A 94 -35.47 5.43 -42.49
CA LEU A 94 -35.97 6.54 -41.68
C LEU A 94 -35.96 7.87 -42.46
N ILE A 95 -34.95 8.07 -43.30
CA ILE A 95 -34.87 9.21 -44.23
C ILE A 95 -35.91 9.07 -45.35
N GLU A 96 -36.17 7.87 -45.86
CA GLU A 96 -37.21 7.61 -46.86
C GLU A 96 -38.62 7.72 -46.27
N SER A 97 -38.85 7.27 -45.04
CA SER A 97 -40.16 7.42 -44.38
C SER A 97 -40.44 8.86 -43.93
N ILE A 98 -39.42 9.62 -43.50
CA ILE A 98 -39.55 11.06 -43.27
C ILE A 98 -39.65 11.83 -44.59
N GLY A 99 -38.93 11.45 -45.64
CA GLY A 99 -39.03 12.07 -46.97
C GLY A 99 -40.38 11.83 -47.64
N ASN A 100 -40.95 10.63 -47.49
CA ASN A 100 -42.27 10.29 -48.01
C ASN A 100 -43.43 10.85 -47.15
N ALA A 101 -43.23 11.01 -45.83
CA ALA A 101 -44.19 11.68 -44.96
C ALA A 101 -44.13 13.21 -45.09
N ALA A 102 -42.94 13.79 -45.26
CA ALA A 102 -42.75 15.22 -45.50
C ALA A 102 -43.22 15.64 -46.91
N GLY A 103 -43.03 14.78 -47.92
CA GLY A 103 -43.54 15.00 -49.27
C GLY A 103 -45.07 15.00 -49.39
N ARG A 104 -45.80 14.55 -48.36
CA ARG A 104 -47.27 14.59 -48.31
C ARG A 104 -47.85 15.63 -47.36
N ALA A 105 -47.06 16.34 -46.56
CA ALA A 105 -47.59 17.26 -45.54
C ALA A 105 -46.96 18.65 -45.47
N VAL A 106 -45.80 18.93 -46.08
CA VAL A 106 -45.20 20.27 -45.99
C VAL A 106 -44.44 20.61 -47.26
N GLY A 107 -44.71 21.80 -47.79
CA GLY A 107 -44.08 22.35 -48.99
C GLY A 107 -42.55 22.41 -48.93
N SER A 108 -42.01 22.75 -50.10
CA SER A 108 -40.60 22.87 -50.54
C SER A 108 -39.55 23.46 -49.57
N ASP A 109 -39.89 23.85 -48.35
CA ASP A 109 -39.01 24.55 -47.40
C ASP A 109 -38.23 23.61 -46.46
N ILE A 110 -38.65 22.35 -46.30
CA ILE A 110 -37.94 21.38 -45.44
C ILE A 110 -36.78 20.72 -46.18
N GLY A 111 -36.91 20.49 -47.49
CA GLY A 111 -35.83 19.94 -48.33
C GLY A 111 -34.59 20.84 -48.38
N ASP A 112 -34.79 22.17 -48.38
CA ASP A 112 -33.70 23.15 -48.35
C ASP A 112 -33.13 23.39 -46.95
N LYS A 113 -33.94 23.22 -45.89
CA LYS A 113 -33.46 23.25 -44.49
C LYS A 113 -32.65 22.02 -44.09
N ILE A 114 -32.91 20.86 -44.69
CA ILE A 114 -32.11 19.65 -44.47
C ILE A 114 -30.79 19.72 -45.24
N LYS A 115 -30.78 20.33 -46.44
CA LYS A 115 -29.54 20.60 -47.18
C LYS A 115 -28.66 21.65 -46.50
N SER A 116 -29.24 22.68 -45.88
CA SER A 116 -28.48 23.65 -45.06
C SER A 116 -28.05 23.09 -43.70
N ALA A 117 -28.73 22.08 -43.15
CA ALA A 117 -28.26 21.33 -41.98
C ALA A 117 -27.06 20.42 -42.29
N GLY A 118 -26.88 20.02 -43.56
CA GLY A 118 -25.69 19.32 -44.05
C GLY A 118 -24.49 20.22 -44.34
N ALA A 119 -24.67 21.55 -44.35
CA ALA A 119 -23.61 22.53 -44.63
C ALA A 119 -22.90 23.06 -43.37
N ASN A 120 -23.28 22.59 -42.17
CA ASN A 120 -22.61 22.91 -40.91
C ASN A 120 -21.68 21.77 -40.44
N ILE A 121 -21.23 20.91 -41.36
CA ILE A 121 -20.29 19.82 -41.05
C ILE A 121 -18.86 20.36 -40.86
N ASP A 122 -18.50 21.49 -41.48
CA ASP A 122 -17.21 22.14 -41.28
C ASP A 122 -17.14 22.99 -40.01
N GLU A 123 -18.28 23.42 -39.45
CA GLU A 123 -18.34 24.16 -38.17
C GLU A 123 -18.31 23.22 -36.95
N ALA A 124 -18.54 21.92 -37.16
CA ALA A 124 -18.38 20.86 -36.17
C ALA A 124 -16.97 20.22 -36.18
N ARG A 125 -16.16 20.47 -37.22
CA ARG A 125 -14.76 20.03 -37.29
C ARG A 125 -13.88 20.98 -36.50
N GLY A 126 -13.32 20.49 -35.39
CA GLY A 126 -12.42 21.26 -34.52
C GLY A 126 -13.06 21.80 -33.24
N ARG A 127 -14.38 21.59 -33.04
CA ARG A 127 -15.05 21.86 -31.76
C ARG A 127 -15.09 20.57 -30.95
N THR A 128 -14.36 20.54 -29.84
CA THR A 128 -14.41 19.41 -28.90
C THR A 128 -15.51 19.68 -27.87
N GLY A 129 -16.24 18.65 -27.44
CA GLY A 129 -17.18 18.73 -26.30
C GLY A 129 -16.47 18.73 -24.94
N MET A 130 -15.14 18.94 -24.92
CA MET A 130 -14.33 18.93 -23.71
C MET A 130 -14.42 20.30 -23.03
N THR A 131 -15.00 20.32 -21.85
CA THR A 131 -14.96 21.48 -20.96
C THR A 131 -13.90 21.24 -19.89
N LYS A 132 -13.36 22.32 -19.31
CA LYS A 132 -12.38 22.23 -18.21
C LYS A 132 -12.91 21.45 -17.01
N LEU A 133 -14.23 21.49 -16.77
CA LEU A 133 -14.95 20.72 -15.75
C LEU A 133 -15.05 19.22 -16.08
N ASN A 134 -15.11 18.86 -17.37
CA ASN A 134 -15.13 17.46 -17.79
C ASN A 134 -13.69 16.91 -17.96
N SER A 135 -12.69 17.79 -18.10
CA SER A 135 -11.26 17.45 -18.19
C SER A 135 -10.56 17.44 -16.82
N THR A 136 -11.28 17.63 -15.72
CA THR A 136 -10.71 17.48 -14.38
C THR A 136 -10.51 15.99 -14.10
N GLN A 137 -9.28 15.63 -13.72
CA GLN A 137 -9.04 14.32 -13.15
C GLN A 137 -9.74 14.24 -11.79
N ILE A 138 -10.43 13.13 -11.55
CA ILE A 138 -11.06 12.86 -10.26
C ILE A 138 -10.12 11.91 -9.51
N PHE A 139 -9.80 12.26 -8.27
CA PHE A 139 -9.03 11.39 -7.40
C PHE A 139 -9.92 10.22 -6.96
N SER A 140 -9.57 9.01 -7.38
CA SER A 140 -10.31 7.77 -7.09
C SER A 140 -9.84 7.13 -5.78
N GLY A 141 -8.57 7.37 -5.40
CA GLY A 141 -8.00 6.92 -4.14
C GLY A 141 -6.49 6.73 -4.21
N SER A 142 -5.89 6.28 -3.12
CA SER A 142 -4.48 5.89 -3.03
C SER A 142 -4.37 4.53 -2.36
N ALA A 143 -3.53 3.67 -2.91
CA ALA A 143 -3.24 2.37 -2.31
C ALA A 143 -2.29 2.55 -1.11
N PRO A 144 -2.22 1.55 -0.20
CA PRO A 144 -1.18 1.50 0.81
C PRO A 144 0.22 1.64 0.19
N HIS A 145 1.07 2.43 0.85
CA HIS A 145 2.40 2.76 0.35
C HIS A 145 3.33 1.59 0.61
N LYS A 146 4.07 1.16 -0.42
CA LYS A 146 5.03 0.05 -0.28
C LYS A 146 6.43 0.57 -0.06
N ILE A 147 7.15 -0.01 0.88
CA ILE A 147 8.52 0.30 1.21
C ILE A 147 9.34 -0.97 0.96
N SER A 148 10.19 -0.93 -0.06
CA SER A 148 11.10 -2.02 -0.39
C SER A 148 12.50 -1.64 0.08
N VAL A 149 13.09 -2.48 0.92
CA VAL A 149 14.42 -2.24 1.50
C VAL A 149 15.22 -3.53 1.51
N THR A 150 16.54 -3.39 1.42
CA THR A 150 17.45 -4.51 1.68
C THR A 150 18.21 -4.25 2.98
N LEU A 151 17.96 -5.09 3.98
CA LEU A 151 18.60 -5.04 5.29
C LEU A 151 19.90 -5.86 5.24
N LEU A 152 21.02 -5.25 5.56
CA LEU A 152 22.29 -5.94 5.72
C LEU A 152 22.56 -6.20 7.20
N PHE A 153 22.77 -7.47 7.53
CA PHE A 153 23.31 -7.93 8.80
C PHE A 153 24.69 -8.51 8.55
N ARG A 154 25.68 -8.13 9.35
CA ARG A 154 27.05 -8.61 9.21
C ARG A 154 27.70 -8.77 10.57
N ALA A 155 28.17 -9.96 10.87
CA ALA A 155 28.87 -10.25 12.10
C ALA A 155 30.32 -9.77 12.05
N TRP A 156 30.76 -9.11 13.12
CA TRP A 156 32.18 -8.80 13.33
C TRP A 156 32.82 -9.64 14.42
N ARG A 157 32.06 -9.97 15.47
CA ARG A 157 32.56 -10.75 16.61
C ARG A 157 31.74 -12.00 16.86
N ASP A 158 30.42 -11.88 16.92
CA ASP A 158 29.53 -13.02 17.22
C ASP A 158 28.41 -13.15 16.16
N PRO A 159 28.51 -14.14 15.26
CA PRO A 159 27.49 -14.42 14.24
C PRO A 159 26.08 -14.59 14.80
N THR A 160 25.93 -15.28 15.93
CA THR A 160 24.61 -15.59 16.47
C THR A 160 23.95 -14.34 17.05
N ALA A 161 24.71 -13.50 17.74
CA ALA A 161 24.17 -12.27 18.33
C ALA A 161 23.91 -11.15 17.31
N GLU A 162 24.78 -11.02 16.31
CA GLU A 162 24.77 -9.89 15.38
C GLU A 162 23.98 -10.15 14.09
N VAL A 163 23.75 -11.41 13.71
CA VAL A 163 23.09 -11.78 12.45
C VAL A 163 21.89 -12.68 12.70
N GLU A 164 22.07 -13.85 13.33
CA GLU A 164 20.99 -14.84 13.45
C GLU A 164 19.82 -14.32 14.28
N ARG A 165 20.09 -13.79 15.49
CA ARG A 165 19.03 -13.31 16.38
C ARG A 165 18.23 -12.12 15.81
N PRO A 166 18.86 -11.05 15.26
CA PRO A 166 18.12 -10.00 14.56
C PRO A 166 17.30 -10.52 13.37
N MET A 167 17.85 -11.47 12.60
CA MET A 167 17.18 -12.07 11.46
C MET A 167 15.96 -12.90 11.89
N GLU A 168 16.13 -13.77 12.89
CA GLU A 168 15.05 -14.57 13.47
C GLU A 168 13.93 -13.70 14.04
N GLN A 169 14.28 -12.63 14.76
CA GLN A 169 13.28 -11.68 15.26
C GLN A 169 12.47 -11.06 14.12
N PHE A 170 13.12 -10.71 13.01
CA PHE A 170 12.44 -10.16 11.84
C PHE A 170 11.50 -11.20 11.18
N MET A 171 11.94 -12.46 11.12
CA MET A 171 11.11 -13.56 10.64
C MET A 171 9.92 -13.83 11.57
N ASN A 172 10.12 -13.78 12.88
CA ASN A 172 9.04 -13.92 13.86
C ASN A 172 7.98 -12.84 13.69
N TRP A 173 8.39 -11.60 13.39
CA TRP A 173 7.45 -10.52 13.09
C TRP A 173 6.70 -10.70 11.76
N ALA A 174 7.33 -11.33 10.77
CA ALA A 174 6.71 -11.58 9.47
C ALA A 174 5.70 -12.73 9.50
N HIS A 175 5.89 -13.73 10.38
CA HIS A 175 4.99 -14.87 10.47
C HIS A 175 3.70 -14.57 11.25
N PRO A 176 2.56 -15.21 10.88
CA PRO A 176 1.35 -15.14 11.70
C PRO A 176 1.59 -15.72 13.09
N GLN A 177 1.12 -15.03 14.13
CA GLN A 177 1.33 -15.46 15.52
C GLN A 177 0.71 -16.83 15.82
N LYS A 178 -0.40 -17.16 15.14
CA LYS A 178 -1.05 -18.47 15.25
C LYS A 178 -1.84 -18.78 14.00
N LEU A 179 -1.59 -19.96 13.44
CA LEU A 179 -2.46 -20.56 12.44
C LEU A 179 -3.37 -21.60 13.13
N ALA A 180 -4.63 -21.62 12.74
CA ALA A 180 -5.56 -22.63 13.23
C ALA A 180 -5.18 -24.03 12.70
N PRO A 181 -5.12 -25.07 13.56
CA PRO A 181 -4.60 -26.38 13.18
C PRO A 181 -5.34 -27.06 12.03
N GLU A 182 -6.69 -27.07 11.99
CA GLU A 182 -7.52 -27.55 10.87
C GLU A 182 -8.98 -27.05 10.97
N GLY A 183 -9.66 -26.88 9.82
CA GLY A 183 -11.12 -26.96 9.68
C GLY A 183 -11.98 -25.87 10.35
N THR A 184 -11.73 -24.59 10.08
CA THR A 184 -12.34 -23.44 10.77
C THR A 184 -13.87 -23.31 10.66
N MET A 185 -14.53 -23.88 9.65
CA MET A 185 -15.99 -23.78 9.54
C MET A 185 -16.75 -24.86 10.32
N LEU A 186 -16.32 -26.13 10.26
CA LEU A 186 -17.05 -27.24 10.90
C LEU A 186 -16.74 -27.34 12.40
N THR A 187 -15.47 -27.18 12.79
CA THR A 187 -15.05 -27.23 14.20
C THR A 187 -15.46 -25.96 14.94
N GLY A 188 -15.48 -24.80 14.26
CA GLY A 188 -15.99 -23.53 14.78
C GLY A 188 -17.50 -23.59 15.09
N ALA A 189 -18.30 -24.20 14.20
CA ALA A 189 -19.73 -24.41 14.45
C ALA A 189 -20.00 -25.37 15.62
N LEU A 190 -19.23 -26.46 15.75
CA LEU A 190 -19.35 -27.40 16.86
C LEU A 190 -18.95 -26.79 18.21
N SER A 191 -17.89 -25.97 18.23
CA SER A 191 -17.42 -25.29 19.46
C SER A 191 -18.32 -24.10 19.87
N PHE A 192 -18.99 -23.45 18.91
CA PHE A 192 -20.05 -22.48 19.19
C PHE A 192 -21.30 -23.13 19.78
N LEU A 193 -21.72 -24.30 19.27
CA LEU A 193 -22.83 -25.09 19.83
C LEU A 193 -22.52 -25.63 21.24
N SER A 194 -21.25 -25.85 21.56
CA SER A 194 -20.79 -26.35 22.86
C SER A 194 -20.64 -25.25 23.92
N GLY A 195 -20.81 -23.98 23.56
CA GLY A 195 -20.80 -22.85 24.50
C GLY A 195 -19.43 -22.42 25.03
N GLU A 196 -18.32 -23.00 24.53
CA GLU A 196 -16.97 -22.76 25.07
C GLU A 196 -16.24 -21.55 24.47
N LYS A 197 -16.64 -21.03 23.31
CA LYS A 197 -16.00 -19.86 22.67
C LYS A 197 -17.00 -18.94 21.97
N GLY A 198 -16.71 -17.64 22.00
CA GLY A 198 -17.49 -16.62 21.28
C GLY A 198 -17.48 -16.87 19.77
N LEU A 199 -18.58 -16.53 19.09
CA LEU A 199 -18.80 -16.75 17.66
C LEU A 199 -17.62 -16.26 16.78
N LEU A 200 -16.93 -15.19 17.19
CA LEU A 200 -15.81 -14.61 16.45
C LEU A 200 -14.53 -15.46 16.54
N ASP A 201 -14.17 -15.96 17.72
CA ASP A 201 -13.00 -16.84 17.89
C ASP A 201 -13.18 -18.19 17.19
N ALA A 202 -14.43 -18.62 17.05
CA ALA A 202 -14.79 -19.84 16.33
C ALA A 202 -14.71 -19.67 14.80
N MET A 203 -15.01 -18.47 14.28
CA MET A 203 -15.01 -18.19 12.84
C MET A 203 -13.65 -17.66 12.32
N LEU A 204 -12.89 -16.94 13.15
CA LEU A 204 -11.57 -16.37 12.83
C LEU A 204 -10.51 -16.77 13.88
N PRO A 205 -10.13 -18.05 13.96
CA PRO A 205 -9.24 -18.56 15.01
C PRO A 205 -7.74 -18.22 14.85
N SER A 206 -7.35 -17.60 13.73
CA SER A 206 -5.95 -17.27 13.43
C SER A 206 -5.64 -15.83 13.81
N PHE A 207 -4.44 -15.59 14.38
CA PHE A 207 -3.97 -14.25 14.71
C PHE A 207 -3.09 -13.70 13.58
N SER A 208 -3.32 -12.44 13.19
CA SER A 208 -2.54 -11.77 12.16
C SER A 208 -1.08 -11.57 12.59
N PRO A 209 -0.14 -11.40 11.65
CA PRO A 209 1.21 -10.97 11.96
C PRO A 209 1.20 -9.65 12.75
N CYS A 210 2.26 -9.40 13.52
CA CYS A 210 2.42 -8.13 14.22
C CYS A 210 2.70 -6.99 13.23
N MET A 211 2.35 -5.77 13.64
CA MET A 211 2.75 -4.57 12.91
C MET A 211 4.08 -4.07 13.43
N ILE A 212 4.87 -3.47 12.54
CA ILE A 212 6.18 -2.93 12.87
C ILE A 212 6.25 -1.44 12.53
N ALA A 213 7.18 -0.75 13.16
CA ALA A 213 7.58 0.59 12.78
C ALA A 213 9.02 0.59 12.29
N MET A 214 9.30 1.41 11.29
CA MET A 214 10.65 1.66 10.79
C MET A 214 11.04 3.10 11.09
N VAL A 215 12.19 3.31 11.71
CA VAL A 215 12.81 4.64 11.86
C VAL A 215 14.08 4.68 11.03
N TYR A 216 14.13 5.59 10.07
CA TYR A 216 15.28 5.75 9.17
C TYR A 216 15.46 7.22 8.79
N LYS A 217 16.72 7.71 8.76
CA LYS A 217 17.05 9.11 8.43
C LYS A 217 16.22 10.17 9.18
N GLY A 218 15.91 9.91 10.46
CA GLY A 218 15.12 10.85 11.28
C GLY A 218 13.66 10.93 10.85
N ARG A 219 13.12 9.91 10.19
CA ARG A 219 11.69 9.75 9.93
C ARG A 219 11.19 8.43 10.50
N ARG A 220 9.97 8.45 11.03
CA ARG A 220 9.26 7.28 11.55
C ARG A 220 8.13 6.91 10.61
N TYR A 221 8.13 5.66 10.17
CA TYR A 221 7.08 5.08 9.34
C TYR A 221 6.38 4.01 10.16
N ALA A 222 5.11 4.25 10.48
CA ALA A 222 4.28 3.36 11.29
C ALA A 222 2.80 3.64 11.01
N PRO A 223 1.91 2.66 11.20
CA PRO A 223 2.20 1.22 11.32
C PRO A 223 2.48 0.59 9.94
N LEU A 224 3.44 -0.33 9.89
CA LEU A 224 3.82 -1.10 8.70
C LEU A 224 3.52 -2.59 8.90
N VAL A 225 3.20 -3.28 7.81
CA VAL A 225 3.03 -4.73 7.75
C VAL A 225 4.09 -5.29 6.81
N ILE A 226 4.72 -6.41 7.18
CA ILE A 226 5.67 -7.10 6.31
C ILE A 226 4.88 -7.95 5.31
N GLU A 227 5.03 -7.67 4.01
CA GLU A 227 4.37 -8.43 2.94
C GLU A 227 5.23 -9.59 2.44
N SER A 228 6.54 -9.36 2.32
CA SER A 228 7.48 -10.35 1.84
C SER A 228 8.85 -10.18 2.46
N VAL A 229 9.52 -11.31 2.64
CA VAL A 229 10.90 -11.40 3.12
C VAL A 229 11.64 -12.40 2.25
N GLY A 230 12.66 -11.93 1.54
CA GLY A 230 13.58 -12.74 0.74
C GLY A 230 14.87 -12.99 1.50
N MET A 231 15.11 -14.25 1.87
CA MET A 231 16.34 -14.69 2.53
C MET A 231 17.19 -15.53 1.56
N PRO A 232 18.39 -15.06 1.16
CA PRO A 232 19.27 -15.83 0.32
C PRO A 232 19.88 -17.01 1.10
N LEU A 233 19.62 -18.23 0.65
CA LEU A 233 20.19 -19.45 1.25
C LEU A 233 21.68 -19.64 0.95
N SER A 234 22.21 -18.92 -0.04
CA SER A 234 23.63 -18.91 -0.41
C SER A 234 24.48 -17.97 0.44
N ALA A 235 23.92 -17.42 1.52
CA ALA A 235 24.60 -16.49 2.41
C ALA A 235 25.86 -17.14 3.04
N PRO A 236 26.96 -16.39 3.22
CA PRO A 236 28.19 -16.91 3.81
C PRO A 236 27.98 -17.43 5.24
N ILE A 237 28.61 -18.55 5.54
CA ILE A 237 28.55 -19.23 6.84
C ILE A 237 29.94 -19.33 7.50
N ASP A 238 29.95 -19.42 8.82
CA ASP A 238 31.11 -19.77 9.64
C ASP A 238 31.34 -21.29 9.62
N ALA A 239 32.46 -21.76 10.15
CA ALA A 239 32.81 -23.19 10.26
C ALA A 239 31.75 -24.02 11.02
N LEU A 240 30.93 -23.38 11.86
CA LEU A 240 29.83 -23.99 12.61
C LEU A 240 28.47 -23.93 11.88
N GLY A 241 28.43 -23.46 10.63
CA GLY A 241 27.19 -23.38 9.84
C GLY A 241 26.30 -22.16 10.13
N ARG A 242 26.80 -21.20 10.92
CA ARG A 242 26.09 -19.98 11.31
C ARG A 242 26.28 -18.88 10.28
N PHE A 243 25.26 -18.06 10.02
CA PHE A 243 25.38 -16.99 9.03
C PHE A 243 26.29 -15.86 9.52
N VAL A 244 27.33 -15.54 8.75
CA VAL A 244 28.27 -14.44 9.04
C VAL A 244 27.79 -13.13 8.42
N GLN A 245 27.07 -13.22 7.30
CA GLN A 245 26.49 -12.08 6.61
C GLN A 245 25.16 -12.49 6.01
N MET A 246 24.13 -11.65 6.16
CA MET A 246 22.81 -11.87 5.59
C MET A 246 22.27 -10.57 4.99
N SER A 247 21.84 -10.62 3.73
CA SER A 247 21.13 -9.52 3.08
C SER A 247 19.66 -9.91 2.91
N LEU A 248 18.79 -9.33 3.71
CA LEU A 248 17.36 -9.61 3.74
C LEU A 248 16.61 -8.60 2.86
N GLN A 249 15.98 -9.06 1.79
CA GLN A 249 15.12 -8.21 0.96
C GLN A 249 13.73 -8.19 1.58
N VAL A 250 13.27 -7.01 2.01
CA VAL A 250 11.99 -6.88 2.71
C VAL A 250 11.11 -5.89 1.97
N THR A 251 9.88 -6.30 1.67
CA THR A 251 8.82 -5.38 1.25
C THR A 251 7.80 -5.24 2.37
N MET A 252 7.63 -4.01 2.83
CA MET A 252 6.62 -3.63 3.82
C MET A 252 5.56 -2.77 3.14
N SER A 253 4.33 -2.80 3.64
CA SER A 253 3.29 -1.84 3.25
C SER A 253 2.73 -1.13 4.47
N THR A 254 2.23 0.09 4.26
CA THR A 254 1.49 0.79 5.30
C THR A 254 0.19 0.07 5.60
N HIS A 255 -0.24 0.02 6.86
CA HIS A 255 -1.51 -0.66 7.17
C HIS A 255 -2.71 -0.01 6.46
N GLN A 256 -2.66 1.32 6.31
CA GLN A 256 -3.65 2.12 5.61
C GLN A 256 -2.96 3.08 4.64
N SER A 257 -3.72 3.61 3.68
CA SER A 257 -3.23 4.68 2.83
C SER A 257 -3.01 5.94 3.67
N TRP A 258 -1.88 6.63 3.44
CA TRP A 258 -1.54 7.85 4.17
C TRP A 258 -2.20 9.08 3.55
N ASP A 259 -2.74 9.93 4.41
CA ASP A 259 -3.11 11.29 4.05
C ASP A 259 -1.93 12.26 4.21
N LYS A 260 -2.19 13.56 4.00
CA LYS A 260 -1.18 14.60 4.15
C LYS A 260 -0.69 14.74 5.60
N ASN A 261 -1.55 14.55 6.59
CA ASN A 261 -1.21 14.67 8.00
C ASN A 261 -0.33 13.50 8.44
N ASP A 262 -0.63 12.28 7.98
CA ASP A 262 0.17 11.08 8.21
C ASP A 262 1.58 11.25 7.64
N TRP A 263 1.69 11.75 6.40
CA TRP A 263 2.99 12.06 5.80
C TRP A 263 3.79 13.09 6.62
N GLN A 264 3.12 14.13 7.15
CA GLN A 264 3.77 15.11 8.01
C GLN A 264 4.16 14.53 9.37
N ALA A 265 3.34 13.62 9.92
CA ALA A 265 3.61 12.95 11.19
C ALA A 265 4.89 12.11 11.12
N THR A 266 5.26 11.57 9.95
CA THR A 266 6.52 10.83 9.78
C THR A 266 7.78 11.62 10.17
N ARG A 267 7.71 12.96 10.14
CA ARG A 267 8.84 13.86 10.46
C ARG A 267 8.87 14.31 11.91
N ARG A 268 7.84 14.00 12.70
CA ARG A 268 7.74 14.37 14.12
C ARG A 268 8.30 13.21 14.93
N ILE A 269 9.60 13.27 15.24
CA ILE A 269 10.27 12.37 16.18
C ILE A 269 10.59 13.13 17.45
#